data_AF-A0A9W8AP26-F1
#
_entry.id   AF-A0A9W8AP26-F1
#
_cell.length_a   1.000
_cell.length_b   1.000
_cell.length_c   1.000
_cell.angle_alpha   90.00
_cell.angle_beta   90.00
_cell.angle_gamma   90.00
#
_symmetry.space_group_name_H-M   'P 1'
#
loop_
_entity.id
_entity.type
_entity.pdbx_description
1 polymer ?
#
loop_
_entity_poly.entity_id
_entity_poly.type
_entity_poly.pdbx_seq_one_letter_code
_entity_poly.pdbx_strand_id
1 'polypeptide(L)' 'MATRRLPNILITGTPGTGKTTLCDLVAIQTDFEHIEVGKLVKEQQLHDGIDHEFDSFILNDDK' A
#
# COMPACT_ATOMS: atom_id res chain seq x y z
N MET A 1 24.41 -0.25 -4.85
CA MET A 1 23.06 -0.60 -4.34
C MET A 1 23.16 -1.90 -3.57
N ALA A 2 22.60 -2.00 -2.37
CA ALA A 2 22.60 -3.25 -1.63
C ALA A 2 21.72 -4.28 -2.37
N THR A 3 22.22 -5.50 -2.53
CA THR A 3 21.47 -6.59 -3.15
C THR A 3 20.36 -7.02 -2.21
N ARG A 4 19.08 -6.85 -2.61
CA ARG A 4 17.94 -7.34 -1.83
C ARG A 4 18.02 -8.88 -1.73
N ARG A 5 17.83 -9.40 -0.52
CA ARG A 5 17.84 -10.85 -0.25
C ARG A 5 16.46 -11.49 -0.45
N LEU A 6 15.39 -10.71 -0.33
CA LEU A 6 14.00 -11.12 -0.49
C LEU A 6 13.37 -10.38 -1.68
N PRO A 7 12.38 -10.98 -2.38
CA PRO A 7 11.64 -10.31 -3.44
C PRO A 7 10.70 -9.24 -2.88
N ASN A 8 10.19 -8.37 -3.76
CA ASN A 8 9.06 -7.50 -3.45
C ASN A 8 7.77 -8.15 -3.98
N ILE A 9 6.70 -8.12 -3.20
CA ILE A 9 5.41 -8.70 -3.57
C ILE A 9 4.36 -7.59 -3.57
N LEU A 10 3.63 -7.43 -4.68
CA LEU A 10 2.49 -6.54 -4.77
C LEU A 10 1.20 -7.36 -4.65
N ILE A 11 0.41 -7.07 -3.62
CA ILE A 11 -0.92 -7.65 -3.45
C ILE A 11 -1.95 -6.57 -3.84
N THR A 12 -2.69 -6.83 -4.91
CA THR A 12 -3.71 -5.93 -5.45
C THR A 12 -5.05 -6.67 -5.64
N GLY A 13 -6.11 -5.92 -5.90
CA GLY A 13 -7.48 -6.41 -5.97
C GLY A 13 -8.48 -5.35 -5.51
N THR A 14 -9.75 -5.52 -5.88
CA THR A 14 -10.81 -4.58 -5.53
C THR A 14 -10.93 -4.36 -4.00
N PRO A 15 -11.44 -3.20 -3.54
CA PRO A 15 -11.72 -2.98 -2.12
C PRO A 15 -12.57 -4.12 -1.52
N GLY A 16 -12.24 -4.56 -0.31
CA GLY A 16 -12.96 -5.64 0.39
C GLY A 16 -12.50 -7.08 0.10
N THR A 17 -11.58 -7.34 -0.83
CA THR A 17 -11.10 -8.71 -1.14
C THR A 17 -10.14 -9.33 -0.11
N GLY A 18 -9.86 -8.65 1.00
CA GLY A 18 -9.00 -9.19 2.08
C GLY A 18 -7.49 -8.97 1.92
N LYS A 19 -7.06 -8.04 1.06
CA LYS A 19 -5.63 -7.72 0.83
C LYS A 19 -4.85 -7.43 2.13
N THR A 20 -5.34 -6.49 2.94
CA THR A 20 -4.69 -6.09 4.19
C THR A 20 -4.55 -7.27 5.14
N THR A 21 -5.62 -8.06 5.31
CA THR A 21 -5.61 -9.28 6.12
C THR A 21 -4.58 -10.30 5.64
N LEU A 22 -4.49 -10.51 4.32
CA LEU A 22 -3.48 -11.41 3.74
C LEU A 22 -2.07 -10.90 4.01
N CYS A 23 -1.79 -9.62 3.75
CA CYS A 23 -0.48 -9.03 3.99
C CYS A 23 -0.06 -9.11 5.46
N ASP A 24 -0.97 -8.86 6.40
CA ASP A 24 -0.70 -8.94 7.84
C ASP A 24 -0.32 -10.37 8.24
N LEU A 25 -1.04 -11.39 7.73
CA LEU A 25 -0.70 -12.79 7.97
C LEU A 25 0.66 -13.18 7.39
N VAL A 26 0.98 -12.70 6.18
CA VAL A 26 2.28 -12.94 5.55
C VAL A 26 3.41 -12.32 6.38
N ALA A 27 3.27 -11.07 6.83
CA ALA A 27 4.28 -10.39 7.65
C ALA A 27 4.46 -11.04 9.03
N ILE A 28 3.42 -11.64 9.61
CA ILE A 28 3.54 -12.39 10.88
C ILE A 28 4.27 -13.73 10.68
N GLN A 29 4.07 -14.39 9.53
CA GLN A 29 4.58 -15.74 9.27
C GLN A 29 5.94 -15.79 8.57
N THR A 30 6.45 -14.63 8.12
CA THR A 30 7.67 -14.55 7.30
C THR A 30 8.49 -13.31 7.67
N ASP A 31 9.72 -13.21 7.15
CA ASP A 31 10.58 -12.03 7.35
C ASP A 31 10.23 -10.86 6.41
N PHE A 32 9.00 -10.82 5.88
CA PHE A 32 8.54 -9.73 5.03
C PHE A 32 8.00 -8.56 5.87
N GLU A 33 8.31 -7.35 5.41
CA GLU A 33 7.70 -6.12 5.91
C GLU A 33 6.42 -5.81 5.13
N HIS A 34 5.29 -5.67 5.83
CA HIS A 34 4.05 -5.20 5.23
C HIS A 34 4.05 -3.67 5.13
N ILE A 35 4.02 -3.17 3.89
CA ILE A 35 3.81 -1.75 3.60
C ILE A 35 2.39 -1.55 3.08
N GLU A 36 1.55 -0.91 3.87
CA GLU A 36 0.20 -0.52 3.45
C GLU A 36 0.25 0.82 2.70
N VAL A 37 0.24 0.75 1.37
CA VAL A 37 0.40 1.94 0.50
C VAL A 37 -0.63 3.03 0.79
N GLY A 38 -1.89 2.67 1.07
CA GLY A 38 -2.94 3.67 1.38
C GLY A 38 -2.65 4.48 2.65
N LYS A 39 -2.12 3.83 3.70
CA LYS A 39 -1.68 4.53 4.91
C LYS A 39 -0.45 5.37 4.64
N LEU A 40 0.52 4.82 3.91
CA LEU A 40 1.74 5.53 3.54
C LEU A 40 1.44 6.85 2.81
N VAL A 41 0.53 6.81 1.82
CA VAL A 41 0.09 7.99 1.08
C VAL A 41 -0.52 9.04 2.00
N LYS A 42 -1.38 8.62 2.94
CA LYS A 42 -2.01 9.52 3.91
C LYS A 42 -1.00 10.14 4.88
N GLU A 43 -0.13 9.33 5.46
CA GLU A 43 0.83 9.74 6.49
C GLU A 43 1.92 10.66 5.91
N GLN A 44 2.36 10.39 4.68
CA GLN A 44 3.37 11.18 3.98
C GLN A 44 2.78 12.29 3.09
N GLN A 45 1.46 12.49 3.12
CA GLN A 45 0.76 13.50 2.31
C GLN A 45 1.10 13.39 0.81
N LEU A 46 1.18 12.16 0.28
CA LEU A 46 1.51 11.86 -1.12
C LEU A 46 0.27 11.94 -2.02
N HIS A 47 -0.52 13.01 -1.85
CA HIS A 47 -1.76 13.23 -2.56
C HIS A 47 -1.99 14.74 -2.75
N ASP A 48 -2.67 15.12 -3.84
CA ASP A 48 -2.94 16.54 -4.15
C ASP A 48 -4.26 17.04 -3.53
N GLY A 49 -4.98 16.19 -2.80
CA GLY A 49 -6.21 16.55 -2.10
C GLY A 49 -7.09 15.35 -1.80
N ILE A 50 -8.31 15.64 -1.32
CA ILE A 50 -9.37 14.66 -1.10
C ILE A 50 -10.44 14.89 -2.17
N ASP A 51 -10.82 13.81 -2.84
CA ASP A 51 -12.01 13.74 -3.67
C ASP A 51 -13.24 13.52 -2.77
N HIS A 52 -14.10 14.52 -2.67
CA HIS A 52 -15.29 14.49 -1.84
C HIS A 52 -16.44 13.65 -2.42
N GLU A 53 -16.43 13.36 -3.73
CA GLU A 53 -17.45 12.50 -4.36
C GLU A 53 -17.20 11.03 -3.99
N PHE A 54 -15.93 10.62 -4.03
CA PHE A 54 -15.53 9.23 -3.79
C PHE A 54 -14.92 8.96 -2.41
N ASP A 55 -14.83 9.99 -1.55
CA ASP A 55 -14.18 9.92 -0.23
C ASP A 55 -12.79 9.27 -0.30
N SER A 56 -11.97 9.75 -1.26
CA SER A 56 -10.68 9.13 -1.60
C SER A 56 -9.60 10.17 -1.86
N PHE A 57 -8.33 9.77 -1.90
CA PHE A 57 -7.24 10.69 -2.20
C PHE A 57 -7.07 10.90 -3.71
N ILE A 58 -6.87 12.15 -4.11
CA ILE A 58 -6.48 12.51 -5.46
C ILE A 58 -4.98 12.23 -5.60
N LEU A 59 -4.64 11.16 -6.32
CA LEU A 59 -3.25 10.79 -6.62
C LEU A 59 -2.82 11.47 -7.91
N ASN A 60 -1.57 11.94 -7.95
CA ASN A 60 -0.96 12.49 -9.14
C ASN A 60 -0.08 11.42 -9.80
N ASP A 61 -0.59 10.79 -10.85
CA ASP A 61 0.11 9.70 -11.56
C ASP A 61 1.25 10.21 -12.48
N ASP A 62 1.39 11.54 -12.66
CA ASP A 62 2.38 12.16 -13.56
C ASP A 62 3.70 12.58 -12.87
N LYS A 63 3.85 12.33 -11.56
CA LYS A 63 5.05 12.67 -10.79
C LYS A 63 5.97 11.49 -10.49
#